data_AF-A0A973MS62-F1
#
_entry.id   AF-A0A973MS62-F1
#
_cell.length_a   1.000
_cell.length_b   1.000
_cell.length_c   1.000
_cell.angle_alpha   90.00
_cell.angle_beta   90.00
_cell.angle_gamma   90.00
#
_symmetry.space_group_name_H-M   'P 1'
#
loop_
_entity.id
_entity.type
_entity.pdbx_description
1 polymer ?
#
loop_
_entity_poly.entity_id
_entity_poly.type
_entity_poly.pdbx_seq_one_letter_code
_entity_poly.pdbx_strand_id
1 'polypeptide(L)'
;MTEFKVGATDFLLDGRPVRLLSGALHYFRVHEEHWGHRLAMLRAMGLNCVETYVPWNLHEPGPGTYDDVAALGRFLDAAREAGLWAIVRPGPYICAEWENGGLPHWLTG
;
A
#
# COMPACT_ATOMS: atom_id res chain seq x y z
N MET A 1 -22.34 -1.59 -4.49
CA MET A 1 -20.89 -1.77 -4.70
C MET A 1 -20.29 -0.37 -4.79
N THR A 2 -19.18 -0.12 -4.11
CA THR A 2 -18.43 1.13 -4.25
C THR A 2 -17.71 1.13 -5.60
N GLU A 3 -17.76 2.24 -6.33
CA GLU A 3 -17.19 2.37 -7.67
C GLU A 3 -16.20 3.53 -7.73
N PHE A 4 -15.00 3.28 -8.26
CA PHE A 4 -14.00 4.30 -8.54
C PHE A 4 -13.82 4.44 -10.06
N LYS A 5 -13.90 5.66 -10.58
CA LYS A 5 -13.75 5.97 -12.01
C LYS A 5 -12.74 7.09 -12.23
N VAL A 6 -12.01 7.00 -13.34
CA VAL A 6 -11.24 8.12 -13.88
C VAL A 6 -12.16 8.92 -14.79
N GLY A 7 -12.60 10.09 -14.33
CA GLY A 7 -13.37 11.04 -15.15
C GLY A 7 -12.47 11.82 -16.09
N ALA A 8 -13.07 12.72 -16.89
CA ALA A 8 -12.32 13.57 -17.81
C ALA A 8 -11.38 14.57 -17.10
N THR A 9 -11.79 15.05 -15.91
CA THR A 9 -11.06 16.05 -15.13
C THR A 9 -10.72 15.60 -13.72
N ASP A 10 -11.56 14.74 -13.13
CA ASP A 10 -11.49 14.34 -11.72
C ASP A 10 -11.59 12.83 -11.59
N PHE A 11 -11.05 12.30 -10.49
CA PHE A 11 -11.45 10.97 -10.03
C PHE A 11 -12.86 11.04 -9.46
N LEU A 12 -13.64 9.99 -9.66
CA LEU A 12 -14.99 9.87 -9.13
C LEU A 12 -15.06 8.68 -8.18
N LEU A 13 -15.60 8.89 -6.98
CA LEU A 13 -15.98 7.83 -6.05
C LEU A 13 -17.50 7.85 -5.91
N ASP A 14 -18.15 6.74 -6.29
CA ASP A 14 -19.61 6.60 -6.31
C ASP A 14 -20.30 7.76 -7.07
N GLY A 15 -19.72 8.10 -8.22
CA GLY A 15 -20.21 9.16 -9.11
C GLY A 15 -19.92 10.60 -8.65
N ARG A 16 -19.26 10.79 -7.50
CA ARG A 16 -18.91 12.12 -6.98
C ARG A 16 -17.43 12.43 -7.17
N PRO A 17 -17.06 13.64 -7.62
CA PRO A 17 -15.66 14.07 -7.67
C PRO A 17 -14.96 13.88 -6.33
N VAL A 18 -13.79 13.27 -6.37
CA VAL A 18 -12.91 13.05 -5.22
C VAL A 18 -11.49 13.49 -5.58
N ARG A 19 -10.87 14.27 -4.69
CA ARG A 19 -9.44 14.57 -4.75
C ARG A 19 -8.72 13.61 -3.79
N LEU A 20 -7.83 12.79 -4.32
CA LEU A 20 -6.98 11.93 -3.50
C LEU A 20 -5.78 12.74 -2.99
N LEU A 21 -5.71 12.89 -1.67
CA LEU A 21 -4.57 13.45 -0.97
C LEU A 21 -3.86 12.27 -0.30
N SER A 22 -2.81 11.79 -0.97
CA SER A 22 -2.10 10.56 -0.59
C SER A 22 -0.78 10.85 0.10
N GLY A 23 -0.39 9.97 1.02
CA GLY A 23 0.94 9.92 1.62
C GLY A 23 1.45 8.49 1.69
N ALA A 24 2.75 8.29 1.45
CA ALA A 24 3.35 6.97 1.45
C ALA A 24 3.62 6.45 2.87
N LEU A 25 3.18 5.22 3.15
CA LEU A 25 3.53 4.46 4.34
C LEU A 25 3.79 3.02 3.95
N HIS A 26 5.06 2.62 3.92
CA HIS A 26 5.47 1.27 3.58
C HIS A 26 5.28 0.36 4.80
N TYR A 27 4.24 -0.50 4.80
CA TYR A 27 3.91 -1.36 5.94
C TYR A 27 5.09 -2.25 6.37
N PHE A 28 5.87 -2.73 5.39
CA PHE A 28 7.07 -3.56 5.60
C PHE A 28 8.28 -2.83 6.22
N ARG A 29 8.16 -1.52 6.50
CA ARG A 29 9.19 -0.71 7.19
C ARG A 29 8.76 -0.26 8.60
N VAL A 30 7.57 -0.63 9.03
CA VAL A 30 7.00 -0.20 10.30
C VAL A 30 6.43 -1.43 10.99
N HIS A 31 6.74 -1.63 12.27
CA HIS A 31 6.13 -2.71 13.05
C HIS A 31 4.60 -2.61 13.04
N GLU A 32 3.93 -3.75 12.93
CA GLU A 32 2.47 -3.85 12.78
C GLU A 32 1.71 -3.13 13.90
N GLU A 33 2.19 -3.23 15.15
CA GLU A 33 1.63 -2.53 16.31
C GLU A 33 1.65 -0.99 16.19
N HIS A 34 2.44 -0.43 15.27
CA HIS A 34 2.53 1.01 15.05
C HIS A 34 1.71 1.49 13.86
N TRP A 35 1.19 0.61 13.00
CA TRP A 35 0.46 1.03 11.80
C TRP A 35 -0.72 1.93 12.12
N GLY A 36 -1.56 1.54 13.09
CA GLY A 36 -2.73 2.33 13.50
C GLY A 36 -2.35 3.77 13.90
N HIS A 37 -1.29 3.93 14.70
CA HIS A 37 -0.79 5.25 15.06
C HIS A 37 -0.29 6.05 13.84
N ARG A 38 0.50 5.44 12.94
CA ARG A 38 1.03 6.14 11.75
C ARG A 38 -0.08 6.55 10.78
N LEU A 39 -1.07 5.68 10.57
CA LEU A 39 -2.23 5.96 9.73
C LEU A 39 -3.11 7.06 10.33
N ALA A 40 -3.30 7.07 11.66
CA ALA A 40 -4.00 8.16 12.35
C ALA A 40 -3.29 9.52 12.17
N MET A 41 -1.94 9.53 12.18
CA MET A 41 -1.17 10.74 11.88
C MET A 41 -1.38 11.21 10.43
N LEU A 42 -1.39 10.31 9.43
CA LEU A 42 -1.69 10.68 8.04
C LEU A 42 -3.07 11.34 7.94
N ARG A 43 -4.07 10.75 8.59
CA ARG A 43 -5.42 11.31 8.63
C ARG A 43 -5.45 12.69 9.31
N ALA A 44 -4.74 12.86 10.43
CA ALA A 44 -4.64 14.13 11.15
C ALA A 44 -3.96 15.24 10.32
N MET A 45 -3.06 14.89 9.40
CA MET A 45 -2.46 15.82 8.44
C MET A 45 -3.43 16.23 7.31
N GLY A 46 -4.65 15.69 7.28
CA GLY A 46 -5.66 15.99 6.26
C GLY A 46 -5.60 15.08 5.03
N LEU A 47 -4.80 14.01 5.07
CA LEU A 47 -4.78 13.02 4.00
C LEU A 47 -6.03 12.13 4.08
N ASN A 48 -6.49 11.70 2.92
CA ASN A 48 -7.62 10.78 2.78
C ASN A 48 -7.23 9.45 2.13
N CYS A 49 -5.97 9.32 1.70
CA CYS A 49 -5.44 8.15 1.07
C CYS A 49 -4.03 7.84 1.61
N VAL A 50 -3.70 6.56 1.72
CA VAL A 50 -2.35 6.07 1.97
C VAL A 50 -1.87 5.29 0.75
N GLU A 51 -0.58 5.36 0.44
CA GLU A 51 0.01 4.50 -0.58
C GLU A 51 1.10 3.59 0.00
N THR A 52 1.20 2.37 -0.55
CA THR A 52 2.26 1.43 -0.20
C THR A 52 2.68 0.59 -1.41
N TYR A 53 3.96 0.23 -1.41
CA TYR A 53 4.47 -0.85 -2.27
C TYR A 53 4.21 -2.23 -1.67
N VAL A 54 4.38 -3.27 -2.49
CA VAL A 54 4.44 -4.67 -2.07
C VAL A 54 5.79 -5.25 -2.52
N PRO A 55 6.74 -5.52 -1.60
CA PRO A 55 8.03 -6.10 -1.96
C PRO A 55 7.89 -7.59 -2.23
N TRP A 56 8.09 -8.01 -3.48
CA TRP A 56 7.98 -9.42 -3.87
C TRP A 56 8.99 -10.29 -3.13
N ASN A 57 10.25 -9.85 -3.03
CA ASN A 57 11.31 -10.59 -2.33
C ASN A 57 11.02 -10.87 -0.85
N LEU A 58 10.26 -10.01 -0.18
CA LEU A 58 9.84 -10.23 1.21
C LEU A 58 8.80 -11.34 1.28
N HIS A 59 7.87 -11.36 0.33
CA HIS A 59 6.73 -12.27 0.34
C HIS A 59 6.98 -13.59 -0.38
N GLU A 60 8.00 -13.70 -1.21
CA GLU A 60 8.46 -14.92 -1.85
C GLU A 60 10.00 -15.05 -1.75
N PRO A 61 10.55 -15.30 -0.54
CA PRO A 61 12.00 -15.35 -0.32
C PRO A 61 12.71 -16.47 -1.09
N GLY A 62 11.98 -17.52 -1.49
CA GLY A 62 12.47 -18.61 -2.33
C GLY A 62 11.41 -19.01 -3.37
N PRO A 63 11.78 -19.64 -4.50
CA PRO A 63 10.82 -19.99 -5.55
C PRO A 63 9.67 -20.85 -5.01
N GLY A 64 8.44 -20.36 -5.11
CA GLY A 64 7.24 -21.02 -4.59
C GLY A 64 7.12 -21.08 -3.06
N THR A 65 8.01 -20.40 -2.32
CA THR A 65 7.97 -20.31 -0.86
C THR A 65 7.46 -18.94 -0.47
N TYR A 66 6.24 -18.88 0.06
CA TYR A 66 5.61 -17.62 0.44
C TYR A 66 5.72 -17.34 1.94
N ASP A 67 6.04 -16.10 2.30
CA ASP A 67 6.10 -15.63 3.69
C ASP A 67 5.18 -14.42 3.92
N ASP A 68 4.40 -14.48 5.01
CA ASP A 68 3.38 -13.53 5.46
C ASP A 68 2.69 -12.68 4.36
N VAL A 69 2.17 -13.31 3.31
CA VAL A 69 1.42 -12.63 2.23
C VAL A 69 0.17 -11.90 2.75
N ALA A 70 -0.33 -12.29 3.93
CA ALA A 70 -1.48 -11.68 4.56
C ALA A 70 -1.17 -10.32 5.21
N ALA A 71 0.09 -9.95 5.39
CA ALA A 71 0.50 -8.67 5.96
C ALA A 71 -0.11 -7.48 5.22
N LEU A 72 -0.16 -7.53 3.88
CA LEU A 72 -0.80 -6.50 3.06
C LEU A 72 -2.29 -6.37 3.43
N GLY A 73 -3.00 -7.49 3.57
CA GLY A 73 -4.42 -7.49 3.95
C GLY A 73 -4.64 -6.83 5.31
N ARG A 74 -3.85 -7.22 6.32
CA ARG A 74 -3.93 -6.62 7.67
C ARG A 74 -3.62 -5.12 7.66
N PHE A 75 -2.64 -4.68 6.86
CA PHE A 75 -2.36 -3.25 6.69
C PHE A 75 -3.52 -2.50 6.01
N LEU A 76 -4.13 -3.08 4.97
CA LEU A 76 -5.29 -2.48 4.30
C LEU A 76 -6.52 -2.40 5.21
N ASP A 77 -6.72 -3.39 6.08
CA ASP A 77 -7.74 -3.33 7.14
C ASP A 77 -7.46 -2.19 8.12
N ALA A 78 -6.21 -2.04 8.59
CA ALA A 78 -5.83 -0.91 9.44
C ALA A 78 -6.03 0.44 8.75
N ALA A 79 -5.74 0.55 7.44
CA ALA A 79 -5.99 1.76 6.66
C ALA A 79 -7.49 2.08 6.57
N ARG A 80 -8.32 1.05 6.33
CA ARG A 80 -9.79 1.16 6.33
C ARG A 80 -10.32 1.61 7.69
N GLU A 81 -9.81 1.06 8.79
CA GLU A 81 -10.17 1.45 10.16
C GLU A 81 -9.78 2.91 10.47
N ALA A 82 -8.64 3.38 9.95
CA ALA A 82 -8.23 4.78 10.01
C ALA A 82 -9.05 5.71 9.08
N GLY A 83 -10.00 5.16 8.31
CA GLY A 83 -10.85 5.89 7.37
C GLY A 83 -10.10 6.38 6.13
N LEU A 84 -8.99 5.74 5.75
CA LEU A 84 -8.19 6.08 4.58
C LEU A 84 -8.51 5.13 3.42
N TRP A 85 -8.51 5.66 2.19
CA TRP A 85 -8.39 4.83 0.99
C TRP A 85 -6.94 4.37 0.80
N ALA A 86 -6.72 3.35 -0.05
CA ALA A 86 -5.38 2.85 -0.33
C ALA A 86 -5.06 2.85 -1.83
N ILE A 87 -3.85 3.30 -2.18
CA ILE A 87 -3.22 3.06 -3.48
C ILE A 87 -2.17 1.96 -3.27
N VAL A 88 -2.40 0.79 -3.85
CA VAL A 88 -1.47 -0.35 -3.76
C VAL A 88 -0.61 -0.39 -5.02
N ARG A 89 0.71 -0.47 -4.83
CA ARG A 89 1.71 -0.51 -5.90
C ARG A 89 2.42 -1.87 -5.86
N PRO A 90 1.84 -2.92 -6.47
CA PRO A 90 2.25 -4.30 -6.22
C PRO A 90 3.59 -4.73 -6.87
N GLY A 91 4.33 -3.82 -7.51
CA GLY A 91 5.58 -4.14 -8.18
C GLY A 91 5.37 -4.75 -9.58
N PRO A 92 6.20 -5.73 -10.03
CA PRO A 92 7.14 -6.52 -9.20
C PRO A 92 8.40 -5.74 -8.78
N TYR A 93 8.84 -4.77 -9.60
CA TYR A 93 9.88 -3.82 -9.23
C TYR A 93 9.25 -2.57 -8.60
N ILE A 94 9.76 -2.18 -7.42
CA ILE A 94 9.24 -1.06 -6.63
C ILE A 94 10.25 0.05 -6.42
N CYS A 95 11.53 -0.16 -6.78
CA CYS A 95 12.64 0.68 -6.35
C CYS A 95 12.65 0.83 -4.81
N ALA A 96 12.03 1.91 -4.32
CA ALA A 96 11.78 2.24 -2.91
C ALA A 96 13.04 2.28 -2.03
N GLU A 97 14.24 2.28 -2.60
CA GLU A 97 15.50 2.05 -1.88
C GLU A 97 15.40 0.77 -1.03
N TRP A 98 14.82 -0.28 -1.62
CA TRP A 98 14.68 -1.62 -1.03
C TRP A 98 15.62 -2.60 -1.74
N GLU A 99 15.96 -3.69 -1.05
CA GLU A 99 16.85 -4.72 -1.58
C GLU A 99 16.38 -5.20 -2.95
N ASN A 100 17.30 -5.15 -3.93
CA ASN A 100 17.07 -5.47 -5.34
C ASN A 100 15.79 -4.85 -5.94
N GLY A 101 15.38 -3.68 -5.43
CA GLY A 101 14.14 -3.00 -5.85
C GLY A 101 12.88 -3.83 -5.65
N GLY A 102 12.87 -4.79 -4.71
CA GLY A 102 11.75 -5.70 -4.44
C GLY A 102 11.78 -7.01 -5.21
N LEU A 103 12.72 -7.20 -6.15
CA LEU A 103 12.84 -8.45 -6.90
C LEU A 103 13.57 -9.52 -6.07
N PRO A 104 13.06 -10.76 -5.97
CA PRO A 104 13.75 -11.82 -5.26
C PRO A 104 15.12 -12.12 -5.88
N HIS A 105 16.14 -12.36 -5.05
CA HIS A 105 17.50 -12.63 -5.56
C HIS A 105 17.55 -13.83 -6.49
N TRP A 106 16.76 -14.87 -6.23
CA TRP A 106 16.68 -16.09 -7.05
C TRP A 106 16.16 -15.85 -8.48
N LEU A 107 15.55 -14.69 -8.77
CA LEU A 107 15.10 -14.34 -10.12
C LEU A 107 16.24 -13.81 -10.99
N THR A 108 17.18 -13.09 -10.37
CA THR A 108 18.25 -12.36 -11.06
C THR A 108 19.63 -12.99 -10.86
N GLY A 109 19.72 -14.03 -10.02
CA GLY A 109 20.93 -14.76 -9.67
C GLY A 109 21.11 -16.07 -10.42
#